data_AF-A0A3P7P7S7-F1
#
_entry.id   AF-A0A3P7P7S7-F1
#
_cell.length_a   1.000
_cell.length_b   1.000
_cell.length_c   1.000
_cell.angle_alpha   90.00
_cell.angle_beta   90.00
_cell.angle_gamma   90.00
#
_symmetry.space_group_name_H-M   'P 1'
#
loop_
_entity.id
_entity.type
_entity.pdbx_description
1 polymer ?
#
loop_
_entity_poly.entity_id
_entity_poly.type
_entity_poly.pdbx_seq_one_letter_code
_entity_poly.pdbx_strand_id
1 'polypeptide(L)'
;MHPSLASARAKGREFVQCLLHPSSIKLFSNKTHVKAELRPYQKEGVNWLLFLQKYGLNGILADDLGLGKTLQTICVLVSHHRSRRKRGGGASLVVCPATLCSHWLHEIDKFAGSPRCGLRPIIYQGTLDQRLQLQSTLSDYNIVITTYDLVRNDLYFFEETFWEYLILDEGHMIKNSKSKVGFYLSICLFYL
;
A
#
# COMPACT_ATOMS: atom_id res chain seq x y z
N MET A 1 31.48 10.06 23.51
CA MET A 1 30.94 9.60 22.20
C MET A 1 29.78 10.53 21.84
N HIS A 2 29.79 11.17 20.67
CA HIS A 2 28.78 12.20 20.34
C HIS A 2 27.35 11.60 20.36
N PRO A 3 26.35 12.22 21.02
CA PRO A 3 25.01 11.64 21.21
C PRO A 3 24.32 11.19 19.92
N SER A 4 24.54 11.92 18.82
CA SER A 4 23.98 11.59 17.49
C SER A 4 24.54 10.27 16.92
N LEU A 5 25.81 9.97 17.14
CA LEU A 5 26.45 8.72 16.68
C LEU A 5 25.93 7.51 17.46
N ALA A 6 25.67 7.68 18.75
CA ALA A 6 25.08 6.63 19.58
C ALA A 6 23.65 6.30 19.14
N SER A 7 22.84 7.33 18.84
CA SER A 7 21.46 7.17 18.33
C SER A 7 21.43 6.50 16.95
N ALA A 8 22.30 6.93 16.02
CA ALA A 8 22.40 6.33 14.70
C ALA A 8 22.80 4.85 14.77
N ARG A 9 23.78 4.50 15.60
CA ARG A 9 24.19 3.11 15.84
C ARG A 9 23.09 2.26 16.48
N ALA A 10 22.32 2.83 17.40
CA ALA A 10 21.19 2.14 18.02
C ALA A 10 20.10 1.81 16.98
N LYS A 11 19.73 2.78 16.12
CA LYS A 11 18.79 2.56 15.00
C LYS A 11 19.29 1.50 14.03
N GLY A 12 20.58 1.53 13.70
CA GLY A 12 21.19 0.53 12.82
C GLY A 12 21.14 -0.88 13.41
N ARG A 13 21.38 -1.04 14.72
CA ARG A 13 21.25 -2.34 15.40
C ARG A 13 19.81 -2.83 15.45
N GLU A 14 18.86 -1.95 15.75
CA GLU A 14 17.43 -2.29 15.73
C GLU A 14 17.00 -2.77 14.34
N PHE A 15 17.42 -2.07 13.27
CA PHE A 15 17.17 -2.46 11.90
C PHE A 15 17.69 -3.87 11.58
N VAL A 16 18.97 -4.14 11.86
CA VAL A 16 19.58 -5.46 11.59
C VAL A 16 18.93 -6.56 12.42
N GLN A 17 18.59 -6.29 13.68
CA GLN A 17 17.93 -7.26 14.54
C GLN A 17 16.54 -7.62 14.02
N CYS A 18 15.72 -6.64 13.63
CA CYS A 18 14.42 -6.89 13.04
C CYS A 18 14.52 -7.60 11.68
N LEU A 19 15.56 -7.31 10.91
CA LEU A 19 15.82 -7.98 9.63
C LEU A 19 16.16 -9.46 9.81
N LEU A 20 16.99 -9.79 10.82
CA LEU A 20 17.37 -11.17 11.13
C LEU A 20 16.28 -11.94 11.90
N HIS A 21 15.43 -11.23 12.64
CA HIS A 21 14.36 -11.80 13.45
C HIS A 21 13.01 -11.09 13.19
N PRO A 22 12.35 -11.34 12.05
CA PRO A 22 11.10 -10.65 11.69
C PRO A 22 9.97 -10.82 12.72
N SER A 23 9.91 -11.95 13.42
CA SER A 23 8.92 -12.24 14.48
C SER A 23 9.01 -11.30 15.69
N SER A 24 10.12 -10.57 15.84
CA SER A 24 10.30 -9.58 16.91
C SER A 24 9.62 -8.24 16.62
N ILE A 25 9.19 -8.00 15.38
CA ILE A 25 8.61 -6.73 14.94
C ILE A 25 7.19 -6.59 15.51
N LYS A 26 6.96 -5.53 16.30
CA LYS A 26 5.66 -5.22 16.92
C LYS A 26 5.27 -3.77 16.65
N LEU A 27 5.07 -3.44 15.38
CA LEU A 27 4.71 -2.10 14.91
C LEU A 27 3.20 -1.92 14.76
N PHE A 28 2.50 -3.00 14.44
CA PHE A 28 1.06 -3.02 14.31
C PHE A 28 0.41 -2.96 15.70
N SER A 29 -0.48 -1.99 15.89
CA SER A 29 -1.31 -1.90 17.09
C SER A 29 -2.74 -2.29 16.75
N ASN A 30 -3.37 -3.13 17.59
CA ASN A 30 -4.79 -3.50 17.48
C ASN A 30 -5.74 -2.27 17.57
N LYS A 31 -5.23 -1.06 17.83
CA LYS A 31 -5.99 0.18 17.74
C LYS A 31 -6.26 0.64 16.29
N THR A 32 -5.88 -0.14 15.28
CA THR A 32 -6.36 0.11 13.92
C THR A 32 -7.87 -0.08 13.88
N HIS A 33 -8.59 0.93 13.40
CA HIS A 33 -10.06 0.92 13.32
C HIS A 33 -10.61 0.00 12.21
N VAL A 34 -9.81 -0.97 11.78
CA VAL A 34 -10.17 -1.98 10.81
C VAL A 34 -11.19 -2.92 11.45
N LYS A 35 -12.28 -3.22 10.75
CA LYS A 35 -13.36 -4.10 11.18
C LYS A 35 -13.00 -5.58 10.95
N ALA A 36 -11.83 -6.01 11.43
CA ALA A 36 -11.38 -7.38 11.33
C ALA A 36 -10.43 -7.73 12.47
N GLU A 37 -10.51 -8.97 12.95
CA GLU A 37 -9.51 -9.54 13.82
C GLU A 37 -8.45 -10.26 12.99
N LEU A 38 -7.20 -9.79 13.05
CA LEU A 38 -6.09 -10.42 12.35
C LEU A 38 -5.62 -11.68 13.10
N ARG A 39 -5.47 -12.76 12.35
CA ARG A 39 -4.80 -13.99 12.82
C ARG A 39 -3.31 -13.71 13.12
N PRO A 40 -2.63 -14.52 13.96
CA PRO A 40 -1.24 -14.28 14.33
C PRO A 40 -0.29 -14.07 13.13
N TYR A 41 -0.35 -14.95 12.12
CA TYR A 41 0.48 -14.82 10.91
C TYR A 41 0.16 -13.56 10.09
N GLN A 42 -1.10 -13.12 10.07
CA GLN A 42 -1.49 -11.88 9.40
C GLN A 42 -0.92 -10.66 10.11
N LYS A 43 -0.90 -10.69 11.46
CA LYS A 43 -0.24 -9.65 12.25
C LYS A 43 1.26 -9.60 11.95
N GLU A 44 1.91 -10.75 11.82
CA GLU A 44 3.32 -10.83 11.43
C GLU A 44 3.57 -10.23 10.03
N GLY A 45 2.75 -10.56 9.03
CA GLY A 45 2.85 -9.96 7.70
C GLY A 45 2.62 -8.45 7.69
N VAL A 46 1.63 -7.95 8.44
CA VAL A 46 1.42 -6.50 8.60
C VAL A 46 2.60 -5.83 9.32
N ASN A 47 3.12 -6.44 10.39
CA ASN A 47 4.30 -5.95 11.09
C ASN A 47 5.51 -5.85 10.17
N TRP A 48 5.73 -6.86 9.35
CA TRP A 48 6.79 -6.88 8.35
C TRP A 48 6.66 -5.73 7.35
N LEU A 49 5.48 -5.53 6.76
CA LEU A 49 5.24 -4.43 5.82
C LEU A 49 5.41 -3.05 6.47
N LEU A 50 4.97 -2.87 7.72
CA LEU A 50 5.18 -1.63 8.46
C LEU A 50 6.66 -1.39 8.80
N PHE A 51 7.44 -2.45 9.01
CA PHE A 51 8.88 -2.35 9.21
C PHE A 51 9.57 -1.87 7.92
N LEU A 52 9.21 -2.45 6.77
CA LEU A 52 9.73 -2.01 5.48
C LEU A 52 9.42 -0.53 5.25
N GLN A 53 8.17 -0.12 5.50
CA GLN A 53 7.77 1.29 5.45
C GLN A 53 8.61 2.18 6.38
N LYS A 54 8.80 1.78 7.64
CA LYS A 54 9.54 2.55 8.66
C LYS A 54 10.97 2.86 8.20
N TYR A 55 11.58 1.97 7.44
CA TYR A 55 12.95 2.08 6.94
C TYR A 55 13.05 2.48 5.46
N GLY A 56 11.94 2.82 4.81
CA GLY A 56 11.93 3.24 3.40
C GLY A 56 12.26 2.11 2.42
N LEU A 57 11.98 0.87 2.80
CA LEU A 57 12.20 -0.32 1.98
C LEU A 57 10.91 -0.75 1.27
N ASN A 58 11.10 -1.49 0.18
CA ASN A 58 10.04 -2.12 -0.60
C ASN A 58 9.98 -3.60 -0.29
N GLY A 59 8.83 -4.21 -0.53
CA GLY A 59 8.58 -5.59 -0.14
C GLY A 59 7.70 -6.35 -1.10
N ILE A 60 7.82 -7.67 -1.03
CA ILE A 60 6.90 -8.60 -1.64
C ILE A 60 6.17 -9.33 -0.52
N LEU A 61 4.83 -9.33 -0.54
CA LEU A 61 4.02 -10.22 0.28
C LEU A 61 3.64 -11.45 -0.56
N ALA A 62 4.32 -12.56 -0.29
CA ALA A 62 4.24 -13.80 -1.06
C ALA A 62 3.54 -14.93 -0.28
N ASP A 63 2.61 -14.58 0.60
CA ASP A 63 1.79 -15.56 1.32
C ASP A 63 0.94 -16.38 0.33
N ASP A 64 0.62 -17.62 0.69
CA ASP A 64 -0.27 -18.49 -0.08
C ASP A 64 -1.66 -17.86 -0.34
N LEU A 65 -2.32 -18.38 -1.36
CA LEU A 65 -3.71 -18.04 -1.68
C LEU A 65 -4.62 -18.29 -0.46
N GLY A 66 -5.53 -17.33 -0.20
CA GLY A 66 -6.47 -17.43 0.90
C GLY A 66 -5.94 -16.99 2.27
N LEU A 67 -4.66 -16.65 2.42
CA LEU A 67 -4.11 -16.13 3.69
C LEU A 67 -4.47 -14.67 4.00
N GLY A 68 -5.20 -14.01 3.10
CA GLY A 68 -5.77 -12.67 3.34
C GLY A 68 -4.78 -11.52 3.10
N LYS A 69 -3.94 -11.64 2.07
CA LYS A 69 -2.98 -10.61 1.63
C LYS A 69 -3.61 -9.22 1.45
N THR A 70 -4.81 -9.17 0.87
CA THR A 70 -5.61 -7.94 0.70
C THR A 70 -5.91 -7.28 2.04
N LEU A 71 -6.40 -8.04 3.03
CA LEU A 71 -6.69 -7.52 4.37
C LEU A 71 -5.43 -7.00 5.06
N GLN A 72 -4.32 -7.73 4.98
CA GLN A 72 -3.04 -7.28 5.54
C GLN A 72 -2.61 -5.93 4.95
N THR A 73 -2.76 -5.76 3.63
CA THR A 73 -2.38 -4.52 2.96
C THR A 73 -3.33 -3.36 3.26
N ILE A 74 -4.63 -3.62 3.38
CA ILE A 74 -5.59 -2.63 3.88
C ILE A 74 -5.20 -2.15 5.28
N CYS A 75 -4.75 -3.04 6.17
CA CYS A 75 -4.25 -2.66 7.50
C CYS A 75 -3.05 -1.71 7.43
N VAL A 76 -2.10 -1.95 6.52
CA VAL A 76 -0.94 -1.08 6.28
C VAL A 76 -1.40 0.29 5.75
N LEU A 77 -2.28 0.32 4.75
CA LEU A 77 -2.85 1.55 4.18
C LEU A 77 -3.57 2.39 5.24
N VAL A 78 -4.41 1.77 6.07
CA VAL A 78 -5.09 2.45 7.17
C VAL A 78 -4.08 3.04 8.16
N SER A 79 -3.04 2.29 8.53
CA SER A 79 -1.99 2.76 9.43
C SER A 79 -1.26 3.99 8.85
N HIS A 80 -0.89 3.91 7.57
CA HIS A 80 -0.18 4.98 6.87
C HIS A 80 -1.01 6.27 6.77
N HIS A 81 -2.19 6.20 6.14
CA HIS A 81 -3.04 7.37 5.87
C HIS A 81 -3.49 8.08 7.15
N ARG A 82 -3.67 7.35 8.25
CA ARG A 82 -3.99 7.95 9.55
C ARG A 82 -2.83 8.72 10.15
N SER A 83 -1.61 8.21 10.03
CA SER A 83 -0.42 8.90 10.52
C SER A 83 -0.17 10.21 9.74
N ARG A 84 -0.58 10.24 8.46
CA ARG A 84 -0.39 11.35 7.52
C ARG A 84 -1.54 12.37 7.49
N ARG A 85 -2.76 12.07 7.95
CA ARG A 85 -3.85 13.07 8.07
C ARG A 85 -3.44 14.37 8.78
N LYS A 86 -2.39 14.33 9.62
CA LYS A 86 -1.83 15.51 10.31
C LYS A 86 -0.85 16.34 9.47
N ARG A 87 -0.47 15.91 8.26
CA ARG A 87 0.65 16.45 7.46
C ARG A 87 0.31 16.83 6.01
N GLY A 88 -0.94 16.62 5.56
CA GLY A 88 -1.30 16.69 4.13
C GLY A 88 -0.74 15.48 3.39
N GLY A 89 -1.61 14.55 2.97
CA GLY A 89 -1.21 13.27 2.37
C GLY A 89 -1.61 13.18 0.89
N GLY A 90 -0.84 12.41 0.12
CA GLY A 90 -1.19 12.03 -1.25
C GLY A 90 -2.11 10.80 -1.29
N ALA A 91 -2.43 10.33 -2.51
CA ALA A 91 -3.20 9.09 -2.69
C ALA A 91 -2.27 7.86 -2.76
N SER A 92 -2.78 6.66 -2.48
CA SER A 92 -2.10 5.40 -2.79
C SER A 92 -2.75 4.73 -4.00
N LEU A 93 -1.94 4.06 -4.81
CA LEU A 93 -2.36 3.38 -6.03
C LEU A 93 -2.37 1.87 -5.82
N VAL A 94 -3.50 1.24 -6.17
CA VAL A 94 -3.65 -0.22 -6.28
C VAL A 94 -3.81 -0.54 -7.76
N VAL A 95 -2.89 -1.33 -8.31
CA VAL A 95 -2.96 -1.85 -9.67
C VAL A 95 -3.22 -3.35 -9.61
N CYS A 96 -4.32 -3.79 -10.19
CA CYS A 96 -4.75 -5.19 -10.17
C CYS A 96 -5.36 -5.60 -11.52
N PRO A 97 -5.60 -6.90 -11.78
CA PRO A 97 -6.47 -7.33 -12.87
C PRO A 97 -7.84 -6.65 -12.80
N ALA A 98 -8.48 -6.43 -13.96
CA ALA A 98 -9.80 -5.81 -14.04
C ALA A 98 -10.87 -6.53 -13.21
N THR A 99 -10.77 -7.86 -13.12
CA THR A 99 -11.66 -8.71 -12.33
C THR A 99 -11.53 -8.50 -10.83
N LEU A 100 -10.42 -7.92 -10.35
CA LEU A 100 -10.15 -7.70 -8.93
C LEU A 100 -10.43 -6.26 -8.48
N CYS A 101 -10.66 -5.30 -9.38
CA CYS A 101 -10.95 -3.90 -9.00
C CYS A 101 -12.14 -3.79 -8.04
N SER A 102 -13.26 -4.43 -8.38
CA SER A 102 -14.46 -4.44 -7.53
C SER A 102 -14.26 -5.21 -6.23
N HIS A 103 -13.41 -6.25 -6.24
CA HIS A 103 -13.05 -6.99 -5.04
C HIS A 103 -12.26 -6.11 -4.06
N TRP A 104 -11.26 -5.37 -4.55
CA TRP A 104 -10.51 -4.41 -3.75
C TRP A 104 -11.40 -3.34 -3.12
N LEU A 105 -12.29 -2.74 -3.92
CA LEU A 105 -13.25 -1.74 -3.41
C LEU A 105 -14.11 -2.35 -2.29
N HIS A 106 -14.67 -3.53 -2.53
CA HIS A 106 -15.51 -4.23 -1.55
C HIS A 106 -14.77 -4.54 -0.25
N GLU A 107 -13.54 -5.08 -0.30
CA GLU A 107 -12.78 -5.40 0.90
C GLU A 107 -12.36 -4.13 1.67
N ILE A 108 -12.04 -3.03 0.97
CA ILE A 108 -11.79 -1.74 1.61
C ILE A 108 -13.05 -1.22 2.31
N ASP A 109 -14.21 -1.28 1.69
CA ASP A 109 -15.47 -0.83 2.31
C ASP A 109 -15.85 -1.70 3.52
N LYS A 110 -15.71 -3.01 3.38
CA LYS A 110 -15.98 -4.00 4.43
C LYS A 110 -15.07 -3.82 5.64
N PHE A 111 -13.76 -3.74 5.44
CA PHE A 111 -12.79 -3.71 6.53
C PHE A 111 -12.44 -2.29 6.99
N ALA A 112 -12.47 -1.31 6.10
CA ALA A 112 -12.01 0.05 6.35
C ALA A 112 -13.05 1.14 5.99
N GLY A 113 -14.29 0.81 5.64
CA GLY A 113 -15.34 1.78 5.31
C GLY A 113 -15.89 2.58 6.49
N SER A 114 -15.37 2.41 7.72
CA SER A 114 -15.70 3.33 8.81
C SER A 114 -15.06 4.70 8.54
N PRO A 115 -15.78 5.83 8.70
CA PRO A 115 -15.18 7.16 8.59
C PRO A 115 -13.96 7.37 9.49
N ARG A 116 -13.86 6.60 10.59
CA ARG A 116 -12.71 6.60 11.48
C ARG A 116 -11.44 6.09 10.80
N CYS A 117 -11.51 5.15 9.85
CA CYS A 117 -10.33 4.66 9.13
C CYS A 117 -9.74 5.70 8.19
N GLY A 118 -10.59 6.55 7.61
CA GLY A 118 -10.17 7.66 6.77
C GLY A 118 -9.74 7.28 5.35
N LEU A 119 -9.96 6.02 4.93
CA LEU A 119 -9.79 5.61 3.53
C LEU A 119 -11.03 6.02 2.72
N ARG A 120 -10.79 6.52 1.51
CA ARG A 120 -11.78 6.94 0.52
C ARG A 120 -11.34 6.36 -0.82
N PRO A 121 -11.74 5.11 -1.12
CA PRO A 121 -11.36 4.44 -2.37
C PRO A 121 -12.17 4.94 -3.57
N ILE A 122 -11.57 4.86 -4.75
CA ILE A 122 -12.23 5.02 -6.04
C ILE A 122 -11.68 4.02 -7.05
N ILE A 123 -12.53 3.53 -7.94
CA ILE A 123 -12.10 2.77 -9.11
C ILE A 123 -11.87 3.77 -10.25
N TYR A 124 -10.64 3.88 -10.71
CA TYR A 124 -10.28 4.62 -11.91
C TYR A 124 -10.52 3.74 -13.13
N GLN A 125 -11.69 3.90 -13.74
CA GLN A 125 -12.16 3.18 -14.92
C GLN A 125 -13.19 4.03 -15.65
N GLY A 126 -13.39 3.77 -16.95
CA GLY A 126 -14.44 4.41 -17.75
C GLY A 126 -13.94 4.86 -19.12
N THR A 127 -14.78 5.60 -19.82
CA THR A 127 -14.40 6.33 -21.04
C THR A 127 -13.32 7.37 -20.73
N LEU A 128 -12.68 7.93 -21.76
CA LEU A 128 -11.69 8.99 -21.58
C LEU A 128 -12.27 10.17 -20.79
N ASP A 129 -13.48 10.63 -21.14
CA ASP A 129 -14.11 11.78 -20.46
C ASP A 129 -14.39 11.49 -18.98
N GLN A 130 -14.88 10.28 -18.65
CA GLN A 130 -15.09 9.87 -17.26
C GLN A 130 -13.77 9.85 -16.49
N ARG A 131 -12.70 9.36 -17.11
CA ARG A 131 -11.38 9.34 -16.49
C ARG A 131 -10.80 10.73 -16.28
N LEU A 132 -10.92 11.63 -17.26
CA LEU A 132 -10.52 13.04 -17.10
C LEU A 132 -11.27 13.73 -15.95
N GLN A 133 -12.56 13.45 -15.79
CA GLN A 133 -13.32 13.91 -14.63
C GLN A 133 -12.77 13.35 -13.31
N LEU A 134 -12.49 12.05 -13.25
CA LEU A 134 -11.89 11.42 -12.06
C LEU A 134 -10.51 12.02 -11.71
N GLN A 135 -9.69 12.35 -12.72
CA GLN A 135 -8.40 13.02 -12.49
C GLN A 135 -8.59 14.39 -11.82
N SER A 136 -9.62 15.14 -12.21
CA SER A 136 -9.92 16.46 -11.64
C SER A 136 -10.43 16.41 -10.18
N THR A 137 -11.00 15.28 -9.76
CA THR A 137 -11.55 15.08 -8.40
C THR A 137 -10.68 14.15 -7.55
N LEU A 138 -9.44 13.88 -7.97
CA LEU A 138 -8.53 12.94 -7.28
C LEU A 138 -8.32 13.29 -5.81
N SER A 139 -8.32 14.58 -5.46
CA SER A 139 -8.15 15.08 -4.08
C SER A 139 -9.21 14.58 -3.10
N ASP A 140 -10.38 14.18 -3.60
CA ASP A 140 -11.48 13.67 -2.78
C ASP A 140 -11.21 12.23 -2.31
N TYR A 141 -10.29 11.54 -2.98
CA TYR A 141 -9.93 10.16 -2.72
C TYR A 141 -8.50 10.05 -2.20
N ASN A 142 -8.20 8.95 -1.51
CA ASN A 142 -6.82 8.67 -1.09
C ASN A 142 -6.39 7.23 -1.38
N ILE A 143 -7.27 6.42 -1.96
CA ILE A 143 -6.94 5.13 -2.56
C ILE A 143 -7.53 5.12 -3.96
N VAL A 144 -6.70 4.86 -4.96
CA VAL A 144 -7.11 4.71 -6.36
C VAL A 144 -6.86 3.28 -6.78
N ILE A 145 -7.89 2.63 -7.32
CA ILE A 145 -7.83 1.25 -7.77
C ILE A 145 -7.96 1.26 -9.28
N THR A 146 -7.04 0.62 -9.99
CA THR A 146 -7.04 0.61 -11.45
C THR A 146 -6.40 -0.66 -12.00
N THR A 147 -6.33 -0.75 -13.32
CA THR A 147 -5.76 -1.88 -14.03
C THR A 147 -4.41 -1.57 -14.63
N TYR A 148 -3.63 -2.62 -14.88
CA TYR A 148 -2.36 -2.52 -15.59
C TYR A 148 -2.49 -1.85 -16.96
N ASP A 149 -3.60 -2.08 -17.67
CA ASP A 149 -3.83 -1.50 -19.00
C ASP A 149 -4.15 -0.01 -18.93
N LEU A 150 -4.94 0.41 -17.94
CA LEU A 150 -5.25 1.83 -17.76
C LEU A 150 -4.02 2.63 -17.32
N VAL A 151 -3.16 2.06 -16.48
CA VAL A 151 -1.86 2.69 -16.15
C VAL A 151 -1.01 2.90 -17.39
N ARG A 152 -0.98 1.93 -18.32
CA ARG A 152 -0.24 2.07 -19.59
C ARG A 152 -0.86 3.10 -20.52
N ASN A 153 -2.20 3.10 -20.62
CA ASN A 153 -2.92 3.99 -21.52
C ASN A 153 -2.88 5.45 -21.06
N ASP A 154 -2.86 5.69 -19.74
CA ASP A 154 -2.87 7.02 -19.14
C ASP A 154 -1.56 7.35 -18.42
N LEU A 155 -0.44 6.89 -18.99
CA LEU A 155 0.88 6.93 -18.35
C LEU A 155 1.25 8.30 -17.79
N TYR A 156 0.99 9.37 -18.56
CA TYR A 156 1.29 10.74 -18.16
C TYR A 156 0.63 11.14 -16.83
N PHE A 157 -0.65 10.80 -16.65
CA PHE A 157 -1.35 11.10 -15.39
C PHE A 157 -0.73 10.36 -14.21
N PHE A 158 -0.41 9.07 -14.38
CA PHE A 158 0.15 8.26 -13.31
C PHE A 158 1.61 8.60 -12.98
N GLU A 159 2.42 9.03 -13.95
CA GLU A 159 3.80 9.51 -13.75
C GLU A 159 3.86 10.88 -13.07
N GLU A 160 3.00 11.82 -13.45
CA GLU A 160 2.97 13.17 -12.85
C GLU A 160 2.29 13.20 -11.46
N THR A 161 1.54 12.15 -11.12
CA THR A 161 0.88 12.05 -9.81
C THR A 161 1.84 11.47 -8.76
N PHE A 162 2.02 12.19 -7.65
CA PHE A 162 2.70 11.63 -6.49
C PHE A 162 1.80 10.65 -5.74
N TRP A 163 2.23 9.39 -5.63
CA TRP A 163 1.53 8.37 -4.86
C TRP A 163 2.28 8.02 -3.58
N GLU A 164 1.59 7.84 -2.45
CA GLU A 164 2.24 7.46 -1.19
C GLU A 164 2.63 5.98 -1.16
N TYR A 165 1.83 5.15 -1.85
CA TYR A 165 2.08 3.72 -2.01
C TYR A 165 1.73 3.29 -3.42
N LEU A 166 2.47 2.30 -3.91
CA LEU A 166 2.10 1.52 -5.08
C LEU A 166 1.95 0.06 -4.68
N ILE A 167 0.72 -0.44 -4.84
CA ILE A 167 0.36 -1.83 -4.58
C ILE A 167 0.12 -2.50 -5.92
N LEU A 168 0.80 -3.62 -6.14
CA LEU A 168 0.73 -4.39 -7.37
C LEU A 168 0.19 -5.78 -7.06
N ASP A 169 -1.09 -5.98 -7.33
CA ASP A 169 -1.76 -7.28 -7.20
C ASP A 169 -1.57 -8.09 -8.48
N GLU A 170 -1.28 -9.38 -8.36
CA GLU A 170 -0.79 -10.20 -9.48
C GLU A 170 0.48 -9.63 -10.13
N GLY A 171 1.48 -9.23 -9.33
CA GLY A 171 2.68 -8.51 -9.81
C GLY A 171 3.49 -9.24 -10.89
N HIS A 172 3.30 -10.54 -11.06
CA HIS A 172 3.89 -11.32 -12.15
C HIS A 172 3.49 -10.81 -13.55
N MET A 173 2.42 -10.02 -13.66
CA MET A 173 1.99 -9.35 -14.90
C MET A 173 3.00 -8.32 -15.42
N ILE A 174 3.98 -7.91 -14.61
CA ILE A 174 5.01 -6.91 -14.96
C ILE A 174 6.28 -7.56 -15.56
N LYS A 175 6.28 -8.88 -15.84
CA LYS A 175 7.45 -9.63 -16.33
C LYS A 175 8.15 -9.09 -17.60
N ASN A 176 7.58 -8.15 -18.35
CA ASN A 176 8.21 -7.50 -19.51
C ASN A 176 8.72 -6.07 -19.20
N SER A 177 10.03 -5.97 -18.98
CA SER A 177 10.82 -4.77 -18.66
C SER A 177 10.98 -3.74 -19.80
N LYS A 178 10.24 -3.89 -20.91
CA LYS A 178 10.17 -2.86 -21.97
C LYS A 178 9.04 -1.86 -21.78
N SER A 179 8.18 -2.08 -20.77
CA SER A 179 7.13 -1.13 -20.41
C SER A 179 7.74 0.03 -19.61
N LYS A 180 7.58 1.26 -20.13
CA LYS A 180 8.02 2.53 -19.54
C LYS A 180 7.22 2.85 -18.27
N VAL A 181 7.32 2.03 -17.24
CA VAL A 181 6.57 2.23 -16.00
C VAL A 181 7.60 2.24 -14.87
N GLY A 182 8.33 3.36 -14.79
CA GLY A 182 9.31 3.61 -13.74
C GLY A 182 8.64 4.30 -12.55
N PHE A 183 8.05 3.53 -11.64
CA PHE A 183 7.51 4.10 -10.41
C PHE A 183 8.60 4.22 -9.33
N TYR A 184 8.97 5.45 -8.98
CA TYR A 184 9.88 5.78 -7.88
C TYR A 184 9.15 5.75 -6.52
N LEU A 185 8.58 4.63 -6.10
CA LEU A 185 7.68 4.60 -4.95
C LEU A 185 7.85 3.39 -4.05
N SER A 186 7.29 3.48 -2.82
CA SER A 186 7.23 2.36 -1.90
C SER A 186 6.35 1.25 -2.48
N ILE A 187 7.00 0.30 -3.15
CA ILE A 187 6.35 -0.82 -3.84
C ILE A 187 6.04 -1.92 -2.81
N CYS A 188 4.75 -2.23 -2.65
CA CYS A 188 4.29 -3.49 -2.09
C CYS A 188 3.80 -4.35 -3.26
N LEU A 189 4.65 -5.28 -3.69
CA LEU A 189 4.30 -6.28 -4.68
C LEU A 189 3.60 -7.45 -3.98
N PHE A 190 2.47 -7.92 -4.51
CA PHE A 190 1.96 -9.23 -4.15
C PHE A 190 2.52 -10.26 -5.10
N TYR A 191 3.04 -11.36 -4.53
CA TYR A 191 3.32 -12.57 -5.28
C TYR A 191 2.08 -13.47 -5.20
N LEU A 192 1.70 -13.98 -6.36
CA LEU A 192 0.85 -15.15 -6.54
C LEU A 192 1.72 -16.28 -7.09
#